data_AF-A0A8J7Z8X9-F1
#
_entry.id   AF-A0A8J7Z8X9-F1
#
_cell.length_a   1.000
_cell.length_b   1.000
_cell.length_c   1.000
_cell.angle_alpha   90.00
_cell.angle_beta   90.00
_cell.angle_gamma   90.00
#
_symmetry.space_group_name_H-M   'P 1'
#
loop_
_entity.id
_entity.type
_entity.pdbx_description
1 polymer ?
#
loop_
_entity_poly.entity_id
_entity_poly.type
_entity_poly.pdbx_seq_one_letter_code
_entity_poly.pdbx_strand_id
1 'polypeptide(L)'
;MSGEKTPRDEEITSDSLVNSEINNGDISQTSSKYIKMARKILNEIDADEDINDEFLLEKCNQIINLFYKNVTNHELFYVMIEGIVEISKFYKEDWDSSFLSNIIDKLLNFMNTYIDNINFITAISDAIIQVLEIVTHFELYDELEEYAIFIVNKSIDNPNNLILRTLAAEVTITTIKGFGDDWNYEKTKEFDIILKGLLPPSEINGFLAGILIKGLAVEINAYGDMHEFSSLKRTLRLMNELYLEQNDFDEEFLLHYSSGLVNAITWFGESEDYDEMMVALNNLSSVSLKYPDIIEIKITYANGLRIALDHCGIMED
;
A
#
# COMPACT_ATOMS: atom_id res chain seq x y z
N MET A 1 -48.93 38.63 -54.70
CA MET A 1 -47.79 38.68 -55.63
C MET A 1 -46.95 37.42 -55.40
N SER A 2 -46.67 36.68 -56.48
CA SER A 2 -45.62 35.64 -56.67
C SER A 2 -45.42 34.59 -55.57
N GLY A 3 -45.70 33.28 -55.77
CA GLY A 3 -44.98 32.36 -56.68
C GLY A 3 -43.60 32.02 -56.06
N GLU A 4 -43.13 30.79 -55.84
CA GLU A 4 -43.29 29.49 -56.51
C GLU A 4 -42.68 28.35 -55.65
N LYS A 5 -43.20 27.12 -55.88
CA LYS A 5 -42.54 25.80 -56.00
C LYS A 5 -41.69 25.19 -54.86
N THR A 6 -42.23 24.07 -54.36
CA THR A 6 -41.51 22.87 -53.86
C THR A 6 -40.77 22.12 -54.98
N PRO A 7 -39.67 21.41 -54.63
CA PRO A 7 -39.57 19.95 -54.90
C PRO A 7 -39.11 19.18 -53.64
N ARG A 8 -39.80 18.12 -53.20
CA ARG A 8 -39.66 16.69 -53.57
C ARG A 8 -38.33 16.03 -53.16
N ASP A 9 -38.45 15.17 -52.14
CA ASP A 9 -37.87 13.84 -51.93
C ASP A 9 -36.53 13.49 -52.61
N GLU A 10 -35.52 13.24 -51.79
CA GLU A 10 -34.48 12.24 -52.07
C GLU A 10 -34.40 11.25 -50.89
N GLU A 11 -34.88 10.04 -51.14
CA GLU A 11 -34.54 8.83 -50.40
C GLU A 11 -33.03 8.60 -50.50
N ILE A 12 -32.34 8.50 -49.36
CA ILE A 12 -31.03 7.86 -49.28
C ILE A 12 -31.28 6.46 -48.69
N THR A 13 -31.38 5.50 -49.60
CA THR A 13 -31.28 4.08 -49.30
C THR A 13 -29.83 3.61 -49.24
N SER A 14 -29.63 2.60 -48.39
CA SER A 14 -28.68 1.49 -48.48
C SER A 14 -27.18 1.74 -48.24
N ASP A 15 -26.70 1.03 -47.22
CA ASP A 15 -25.57 0.11 -47.29
C ASP A 15 -24.16 0.67 -47.45
N SER A 16 -23.47 0.79 -46.31
CA SER A 16 -22.10 0.24 -46.14
C SER A 16 -21.62 0.36 -44.69
N LEU A 17 -22.36 -0.20 -43.73
CA LEU A 17 -21.73 -0.64 -42.48
C LEU A 17 -21.13 -2.01 -42.77
N VAL A 18 -19.86 -2.00 -43.17
CA VAL A 18 -19.00 -3.18 -43.16
C VAL A 18 -18.89 -3.62 -41.70
N ASN A 19 -19.76 -4.55 -41.31
CA ASN A 19 -19.55 -5.41 -40.17
C ASN A 19 -18.32 -6.27 -40.50
N SER A 20 -17.13 -5.79 -40.15
CA SER A 20 -15.99 -6.68 -39.99
C SER A 20 -16.31 -7.56 -38.78
N GLU A 21 -16.81 -8.75 -39.04
CA GLU A 21 -16.79 -9.85 -38.07
C GLU A 21 -15.33 -10.05 -37.66
N ILE A 22 -14.91 -9.39 -36.59
CA ILE A 22 -13.64 -9.66 -35.96
C ILE A 22 -13.77 -11.06 -35.39
N ASN A 23 -13.05 -11.99 -36.02
CA ASN A 23 -13.11 -13.40 -35.73
C ASN A 23 -12.61 -13.62 -34.29
N ASN A 24 -13.51 -13.90 -33.35
CA ASN A 24 -13.19 -14.05 -31.92
C ASN A 24 -12.08 -15.08 -31.64
N GLY A 25 -11.82 -16.02 -32.56
CA GLY A 25 -10.70 -16.96 -32.50
C GLY A 25 -9.32 -16.28 -32.53
N ASP A 26 -9.16 -15.19 -33.28
CA ASP A 26 -7.86 -14.52 -33.51
C ASP A 26 -7.42 -13.66 -32.32
N ILE A 27 -8.40 -13.07 -31.61
CA ILE A 27 -8.17 -12.30 -30.37
C ILE A 27 -7.66 -13.22 -29.25
N SER A 28 -8.24 -14.42 -29.11
CA SER A 28 -7.84 -15.37 -28.05
C SER A 28 -6.40 -15.90 -28.24
N GLN A 29 -5.99 -16.17 -29.48
CA GLN A 29 -4.65 -16.66 -29.78
C GLN A 29 -3.59 -15.55 -29.61
N THR A 30 -3.93 -14.32 -30.00
CA THR A 30 -3.06 -13.17 -29.85
C THR A 30 -2.85 -12.81 -28.38
N SER A 31 -3.91 -12.84 -27.56
CA SER A 31 -3.82 -12.66 -26.10
C SER A 31 -2.88 -13.69 -25.45
N SER A 32 -3.09 -14.98 -25.74
CA SER A 32 -2.25 -16.06 -25.19
C SER A 32 -0.77 -15.93 -25.57
N LYS A 33 -0.47 -15.39 -26.76
CA LYS A 33 0.91 -15.20 -27.23
C LYS A 33 1.68 -14.19 -26.38
N TYR A 34 1.10 -13.03 -26.10
CA TYR A 34 1.79 -11.97 -25.34
C TYR A 34 2.01 -12.35 -23.88
N ILE A 35 1.05 -13.03 -23.25
CA ILE A 35 1.18 -13.55 -21.88
C ILE A 35 2.34 -14.55 -21.80
N LYS A 36 2.44 -15.48 -22.75
CA LYS A 36 3.56 -16.43 -22.82
C LYS A 36 4.91 -15.73 -22.99
N MET A 37 4.96 -14.64 -23.76
CA MET A 37 6.18 -13.84 -23.92
C MET A 37 6.57 -13.13 -22.62
N ALA A 38 5.61 -12.52 -21.92
CA ALA A 38 5.87 -11.85 -20.64
C ALA A 38 6.36 -12.86 -19.58
N ARG A 39 5.69 -14.01 -19.44
CA ARG A 39 6.12 -15.08 -18.53
C ARG A 39 7.50 -15.64 -18.88
N LYS A 40 7.85 -15.72 -20.17
CA LYS A 40 9.20 -16.12 -20.59
C LYS A 40 10.26 -15.13 -20.12
N ILE A 41 9.98 -13.82 -20.18
CA ILE A 41 10.90 -12.79 -19.68
C ILE A 41 11.11 -12.94 -18.17
N LEU A 42 10.05 -13.18 -17.39
CA LEU A 42 10.16 -13.38 -15.95
C LEU A 42 11.01 -14.61 -15.60
N ASN A 43 10.77 -15.73 -16.30
CA ASN A 43 11.59 -16.93 -16.11
C ASN A 43 13.07 -16.72 -16.53
N GLU A 44 13.36 -15.80 -17.46
CA GLU A 44 14.74 -15.44 -17.81
C GLU A 44 15.41 -14.66 -16.69
N ILE A 45 14.68 -13.78 -16.00
CA ILE A 45 15.18 -13.04 -14.83
C ILE A 45 15.49 -14.03 -13.70
N ASP A 46 14.56 -14.92 -13.37
CA ASP A 46 14.74 -15.90 -12.28
C ASP A 46 15.90 -16.88 -12.49
N ALA A 47 16.31 -17.10 -13.74
CA ALA A 47 17.35 -18.05 -14.10
C ALA A 47 18.75 -17.44 -14.17
N ASP A 48 18.89 -16.12 -14.11
CA ASP A 48 20.16 -15.42 -14.26
C ASP A 48 20.83 -15.19 -12.89
N GLU A 49 22.07 -15.63 -12.74
CA GLU A 49 22.84 -15.47 -11.49
C GLU A 49 23.60 -14.12 -11.46
N ASP A 50 23.82 -13.48 -12.61
CA ASP A 50 24.65 -12.26 -12.75
C ASP A 50 23.82 -11.06 -13.22
N ILE A 51 22.71 -10.83 -12.50
CA ILE A 51 21.77 -9.76 -12.78
C ILE A 51 22.36 -8.40 -12.38
N ASN A 52 22.29 -7.44 -13.32
CA ASN A 52 22.52 -6.01 -13.11
C ASN A 52 21.27 -5.17 -13.39
N ASP A 53 21.31 -3.90 -12.99
CA ASP A 53 20.23 -2.92 -13.10
C ASP A 53 19.84 -2.63 -14.55
N GLU A 54 20.81 -2.44 -15.46
CA GLU A 54 20.56 -2.18 -16.89
C GLU A 54 19.76 -3.31 -17.53
N PHE A 55 20.14 -4.56 -17.26
CA PHE A 55 19.44 -5.75 -17.75
C PHE A 55 18.00 -5.81 -17.24
N LEU A 56 17.78 -5.60 -15.93
CA LEU A 56 16.45 -5.63 -15.36
C LEU A 56 15.56 -4.51 -15.88
N LEU A 57 16.12 -3.30 -16.05
CA LEU A 57 15.39 -2.17 -16.59
C LEU A 57 15.03 -2.43 -18.07
N GLU A 58 15.91 -3.08 -18.83
CA GLU A 58 15.60 -3.55 -20.18
C GLU A 58 14.42 -4.53 -20.15
N LYS A 59 14.45 -5.56 -19.28
CA LYS A 59 13.37 -6.54 -19.17
C LYS A 59 12.05 -5.91 -18.72
N CYS A 60 12.08 -4.98 -17.77
CA CYS A 60 10.93 -4.21 -17.33
C CYS A 60 10.29 -3.46 -18.51
N ASN A 61 11.11 -2.74 -19.29
CA ASN A 61 10.63 -2.03 -20.48
C ASN A 61 10.11 -3.00 -21.55
N GLN A 62 10.71 -4.19 -21.73
CA GLN A 62 10.20 -5.20 -22.65
C GLN A 62 8.80 -5.67 -22.25
N ILE A 63 8.56 -5.98 -20.98
CA ILE A 63 7.24 -6.42 -20.48
C ILE A 63 6.20 -5.31 -20.66
N ILE A 64 6.53 -4.07 -20.31
CA ILE A 64 5.64 -2.91 -20.51
C ILE A 64 5.29 -2.72 -22.00
N ASN A 65 6.28 -2.86 -22.89
CA ASN A 65 6.06 -2.77 -24.33
C ASN A 65 5.17 -3.92 -24.87
N LEU A 66 5.17 -5.10 -24.23
CA LEU A 66 4.23 -6.17 -24.58
C LEU A 66 2.80 -5.77 -24.22
N PHE A 67 2.59 -5.17 -23.05
CA PHE A 67 1.27 -4.66 -22.65
C PHE A 67 0.76 -3.58 -23.60
N TYR A 68 1.58 -2.58 -23.96
CA TYR A 68 1.15 -1.54 -24.90
C TYR A 68 0.78 -2.06 -26.29
N LYS A 69 1.32 -3.21 -26.72
CA LYS A 69 0.92 -3.87 -27.97
C LYS A 69 -0.47 -4.53 -27.88
N ASN A 70 -1.00 -4.72 -26.68
CA ASN A 70 -2.30 -5.34 -26.44
C ASN A 70 -2.97 -4.78 -25.17
N VAL A 71 -3.19 -3.47 -25.14
CA VAL A 71 -3.64 -2.71 -23.96
C VAL A 71 -5.00 -3.15 -23.41
N THR A 72 -5.83 -3.79 -24.24
CA THR A 72 -7.16 -4.31 -23.84
C THR A 72 -7.08 -5.64 -23.10
N ASN A 73 -5.90 -6.25 -23.01
CA ASN A 73 -5.71 -7.53 -22.34
C ASN A 73 -5.44 -7.34 -20.84
N HIS A 74 -6.49 -7.53 -20.03
CA HIS A 74 -6.39 -7.39 -18.57
C HIS A 74 -5.45 -8.42 -17.94
N GLU A 75 -5.44 -9.66 -18.41
CA GLU A 75 -4.55 -10.70 -17.87
C GLU A 75 -3.07 -10.32 -18.11
N LEU A 76 -2.76 -9.79 -19.30
CA LEU A 76 -1.43 -9.28 -19.61
C LEU A 76 -1.05 -8.09 -18.73
N PHE A 77 -2.00 -7.23 -18.38
CA PHE A 77 -1.77 -6.12 -17.44
C PHE A 77 -1.34 -6.66 -16.06
N TYR A 78 -2.05 -7.65 -15.51
CA TYR A 78 -1.68 -8.25 -14.22
C TYR A 78 -0.30 -8.92 -14.26
N VAL A 79 0.01 -9.66 -15.34
CA VAL A 79 1.34 -10.27 -15.52
C VAL A 79 2.43 -9.20 -15.63
N MET A 80 2.14 -8.05 -16.26
CA MET A 80 3.07 -6.93 -16.32
C MET A 80 3.31 -6.35 -14.93
N ILE A 81 2.26 -6.07 -14.17
CA ILE A 81 2.37 -5.50 -12.81
C ILE A 81 3.13 -6.46 -11.88
N GLU A 82 2.78 -7.74 -11.88
CA GLU A 82 3.52 -8.80 -11.16
C GLU A 82 5.00 -8.80 -11.56
N GLY A 83 5.27 -8.72 -12.86
CA GLY A 83 6.63 -8.69 -13.37
C GLY A 83 7.44 -7.47 -12.93
N ILE A 84 6.81 -6.29 -12.87
CA ILE A 84 7.46 -5.07 -12.37
C ILE A 84 7.83 -5.22 -10.89
N VAL A 85 6.94 -5.79 -10.08
CA VAL A 85 7.18 -6.05 -8.66
C VAL A 85 8.31 -7.06 -8.48
N GLU A 86 8.29 -8.19 -9.18
CA GLU A 86 9.38 -9.18 -9.09
C GLU A 86 10.73 -8.57 -9.49
N ILE A 87 10.77 -7.76 -10.56
CA ILE A 87 11.98 -7.05 -10.98
C ILE A 87 12.51 -6.13 -9.88
N SER A 88 11.64 -5.41 -9.17
CA SER A 88 12.07 -4.49 -8.11
C SER A 88 12.76 -5.20 -6.93
N LYS A 89 12.38 -6.46 -6.65
CA LYS A 89 12.97 -7.26 -5.55
C LYS A 89 14.42 -7.64 -5.78
N PHE A 90 14.91 -7.56 -7.02
CA PHE A 90 16.32 -7.81 -7.35
C PHE A 90 17.21 -6.59 -7.13
N TYR A 91 16.66 -5.44 -6.71
CA TYR A 91 17.46 -4.26 -6.41
C TYR A 91 18.53 -4.58 -5.34
N LYS A 92 19.71 -3.98 -5.52
CA LYS A 92 20.86 -4.13 -4.64
C LYS A 92 21.30 -2.73 -4.18
N GLU A 93 21.84 -2.64 -2.98
CA GLU A 93 22.27 -1.38 -2.36
C GLU A 93 23.32 -0.62 -3.18
N ASP A 94 24.14 -1.34 -3.97
CA ASP A 94 25.18 -0.76 -4.82
C ASP A 94 24.65 -0.22 -6.16
N TRP A 95 23.36 -0.34 -6.43
CA TRP A 95 22.73 0.15 -7.66
C TRP A 95 22.26 1.59 -7.55
N ASP A 96 22.23 2.27 -8.68
CA ASP A 96 21.73 3.64 -8.78
C ASP A 96 20.25 3.72 -8.35
N SER A 97 19.92 4.65 -7.45
CA SER A 97 18.54 4.83 -6.95
C SER A 97 17.54 5.12 -8.08
N SER A 98 18.03 5.67 -9.20
CA SER A 98 17.23 5.90 -10.40
C SER A 98 16.60 4.63 -10.96
N PHE A 99 17.11 3.43 -10.66
CA PHE A 99 16.44 2.18 -11.02
C PHE A 99 15.05 2.08 -10.38
N LEU A 100 14.96 2.26 -9.06
CA LEU A 100 13.69 2.20 -8.33
C LEU A 100 12.80 3.39 -8.69
N SER A 101 13.37 4.59 -8.82
CA SER A 101 12.63 5.78 -9.27
C SER A 101 11.97 5.56 -10.63
N ASN A 102 12.71 4.98 -11.60
CA ASN A 102 12.16 4.66 -12.92
C ASN A 102 11.00 3.66 -12.85
N ILE A 103 11.05 2.69 -11.94
CA ILE A 103 9.96 1.72 -11.74
C ILE A 103 8.74 2.42 -11.14
N ILE A 104 8.92 3.21 -10.09
CA ILE A 104 7.84 3.92 -9.42
C ILE A 104 7.18 4.91 -10.37
N ASP A 105 7.95 5.70 -11.11
CA ASP A 105 7.43 6.64 -12.10
C ASP A 105 6.53 5.95 -13.13
N LYS A 106 6.90 4.74 -13.57
CA LYS A 106 6.07 3.94 -14.48
C LYS A 106 4.76 3.51 -13.82
N LEU A 107 4.81 3.04 -12.57
CA LEU A 107 3.62 2.67 -11.80
C LEU A 107 2.69 3.87 -11.56
N LEU A 108 3.23 5.04 -11.19
CA LEU A 108 2.48 6.28 -11.02
C LEU A 108 1.87 6.77 -12.34
N ASN A 109 2.56 6.60 -13.46
CA ASN A 109 2.00 6.88 -14.78
C ASN A 109 0.83 5.94 -15.12
N PHE A 110 0.93 4.65 -14.80
CA PHE A 110 -0.20 3.72 -14.93
C PHE A 110 -1.35 4.09 -14.01
N MET A 111 -1.06 4.48 -12.76
CA MET A 111 -2.06 4.94 -11.79
C MET A 111 -2.87 6.12 -12.34
N ASN A 112 -2.20 7.14 -12.89
CA ASN A 112 -2.86 8.29 -13.51
C ASN A 112 -3.69 7.89 -14.74
N THR A 113 -3.18 6.96 -15.55
CA THR A 113 -3.86 6.51 -16.78
C THR A 113 -5.13 5.72 -16.48
N TYR A 114 -5.12 4.93 -15.40
CA TYR A 114 -6.18 3.99 -15.04
C TYR A 114 -6.91 4.35 -13.74
N ILE A 115 -6.89 5.62 -13.37
CA ILE A 115 -7.43 6.12 -12.09
C ILE A 115 -8.92 5.81 -11.92
N ASP A 116 -9.67 5.76 -13.02
CA ASP A 116 -11.10 5.45 -13.06
C ASP A 116 -11.41 3.95 -13.17
N ASN A 117 -10.39 3.10 -13.34
CA ASN A 117 -10.55 1.65 -13.45
C ASN A 117 -10.16 0.94 -12.15
N ILE A 118 -11.18 0.64 -11.34
CA ILE A 118 -11.06 -0.02 -10.02
C ILE A 118 -10.15 -1.26 -10.04
N ASN A 119 -10.29 -2.12 -11.05
CA ASN A 119 -9.53 -3.37 -11.09
C ASN A 119 -8.04 -3.16 -11.36
N PHE A 120 -7.71 -2.15 -12.17
CA PHE A 120 -6.32 -1.82 -12.47
C PHE A 120 -5.70 -1.00 -11.35
N ILE A 121 -6.43 -0.03 -10.78
CA ILE A 121 -5.92 0.81 -9.71
C ILE A 121 -5.60 -0.02 -8.46
N THR A 122 -6.38 -1.05 -8.13
CA THR A 122 -6.05 -1.98 -7.03
C THR A 122 -4.72 -2.69 -7.29
N ALA A 123 -4.52 -3.29 -8.46
CA ALA A 123 -3.26 -3.98 -8.78
C ALA A 123 -2.05 -3.04 -8.78
N ILE A 124 -2.22 -1.82 -9.30
CA ILE A 124 -1.17 -0.80 -9.30
C ILE A 124 -0.87 -0.36 -7.86
N SER A 125 -1.89 -0.22 -7.01
CA SER A 125 -1.74 0.18 -5.61
C SER A 125 -0.87 -0.82 -4.85
N ASP A 126 -1.16 -2.11 -4.96
CA ASP A 126 -0.39 -3.18 -4.31
C ASP A 126 1.06 -3.21 -4.79
N ALA A 127 1.28 -2.95 -6.08
CA ALA A 127 2.63 -2.86 -6.64
C ALA A 127 3.39 -1.64 -6.15
N ILE A 128 2.75 -0.47 -6.08
CA ILE A 128 3.35 0.76 -5.55
C ILE A 128 3.79 0.55 -4.10
N ILE A 129 2.94 -0.02 -3.25
CA ILE A 129 3.24 -0.26 -1.84
C ILE A 129 4.48 -1.16 -1.71
N GLN A 130 4.52 -2.29 -2.44
CA GLN A 130 5.65 -3.22 -2.40
C GLN A 130 6.96 -2.57 -2.87
N VAL A 131 6.93 -1.75 -3.93
CA VAL A 131 8.13 -1.06 -4.40
C VAL A 131 8.57 0.01 -3.39
N LEU A 132 7.65 0.71 -2.74
CA LEU A 132 7.99 1.70 -1.70
C LEU A 132 8.51 1.08 -0.41
N GLU A 133 8.10 -0.15 -0.07
CA GLU A 133 8.74 -0.92 1.00
C GLU A 133 10.20 -1.23 0.69
N ILE A 134 10.52 -1.50 -0.58
CA ILE A 134 11.92 -1.67 -1.03
C ILE A 134 12.68 -0.35 -0.94
N VAL A 135 12.10 0.77 -1.43
CA VAL A 135 12.69 2.12 -1.26
C VAL A 135 12.99 2.43 0.20
N THR A 136 12.07 2.08 1.10
CA THR A 136 12.23 2.26 2.54
C THR A 136 13.37 1.40 3.09
N HIS A 137 13.44 0.12 2.68
CA HIS A 137 14.49 -0.80 3.12
C HIS A 137 15.91 -0.34 2.73
N PHE A 138 16.04 0.32 1.59
CA PHE A 138 17.30 0.87 1.09
C PHE A 138 17.51 2.34 1.46
N GLU A 139 16.75 2.85 2.44
CA GLU A 139 16.93 4.19 3.03
C GLU A 139 16.85 5.35 2.01
N LEU A 140 16.09 5.17 0.93
CA LEU A 140 15.88 6.18 -0.12
C LEU A 140 14.77 7.17 0.29
N TYR A 141 15.00 7.90 1.37
CA TYR A 141 13.96 8.67 2.06
C TYR A 141 13.48 9.93 1.31
N ASP A 142 14.34 10.57 0.53
CA ASP A 142 13.96 11.73 -0.28
C ASP A 142 12.95 11.30 -1.37
N GLU A 143 13.23 10.18 -2.06
CA GLU A 143 12.31 9.59 -3.03
C GLU A 143 11.01 9.12 -2.37
N LEU A 144 11.11 8.47 -1.19
CA LEU A 144 9.95 8.03 -0.43
C LEU A 144 9.00 9.21 -0.10
N GLU A 145 9.55 10.35 0.33
CA GLU A 145 8.78 11.56 0.62
C GLU A 145 8.06 12.08 -0.63
N GLU A 146 8.81 12.26 -1.73
CA GLU A 146 8.28 12.80 -2.97
C GLU A 146 7.09 11.97 -3.48
N TYR A 147 7.26 10.65 -3.51
CA TYR A 147 6.23 9.73 -3.99
C TYR A 147 5.04 9.65 -3.05
N ALA A 148 5.25 9.69 -1.73
CA ALA A 148 4.16 9.74 -0.77
C ALA A 148 3.32 11.01 -0.95
N ILE A 149 3.96 12.18 -1.03
CA ILE A 149 3.27 13.46 -1.26
C ILE A 149 2.50 13.43 -2.58
N PHE A 150 3.07 12.88 -3.65
CA PHE A 150 2.39 12.74 -4.94
C PHE A 150 1.09 11.95 -4.82
N ILE A 151 1.14 10.78 -4.16
CA ILE A 151 -0.02 9.89 -4.00
C ILE A 151 -1.08 10.51 -3.09
N VAL A 152 -0.66 11.16 -1.99
CA VAL A 152 -1.57 11.89 -1.08
C VAL A 152 -2.33 12.97 -1.84
N ASN A 153 -1.64 13.78 -2.65
CA ASN A 153 -2.28 14.81 -3.46
C ASN A 153 -3.27 14.20 -4.46
N LYS A 154 -2.95 13.06 -5.07
CA LYS A 154 -3.89 12.36 -5.97
C LYS A 154 -5.13 11.86 -5.26
N SER A 155 -5.01 11.38 -4.02
CA SER A 155 -6.17 11.03 -3.20
C SER A 155 -7.02 12.25 -2.86
N ILE A 156 -6.39 13.38 -2.51
CA ILE A 156 -7.10 14.64 -2.21
C ILE A 156 -7.87 15.15 -3.43
N ASP A 157 -7.27 15.07 -4.62
CA ASP A 157 -7.91 15.45 -5.88
C ASP A 157 -9.10 14.53 -6.24
N ASN A 158 -9.18 13.33 -5.65
CA ASN A 158 -10.17 12.30 -5.95
C ASN A 158 -10.86 11.77 -4.67
N PRO A 159 -11.56 12.64 -3.91
CA PRO A 159 -12.01 12.32 -2.54
C PRO A 159 -13.04 11.17 -2.46
N ASN A 160 -13.71 10.85 -3.57
CA ASN A 160 -14.67 9.75 -3.66
C ASN A 160 -14.02 8.41 -4.06
N ASN A 161 -12.74 8.40 -4.41
CA ASN A 161 -12.02 7.19 -4.79
C ASN A 161 -11.42 6.53 -3.54
N LEU A 162 -12.17 5.58 -2.96
CA LEU A 162 -11.77 4.88 -1.75
C LEU A 162 -10.44 4.11 -1.90
N ILE A 163 -10.12 3.64 -3.10
CA ILE A 163 -8.89 2.88 -3.37
C ILE A 163 -7.69 3.82 -3.32
N LEU A 164 -7.78 5.01 -3.91
CA LEU A 164 -6.72 6.02 -3.80
C LEU A 164 -6.54 6.51 -2.36
N ARG A 165 -7.63 6.69 -1.62
CA ARG A 165 -7.56 7.04 -0.19
C ARG A 165 -6.86 5.95 0.63
N THR A 166 -7.18 4.69 0.33
CA THR A 166 -6.53 3.53 0.95
C THR A 166 -5.04 3.47 0.60
N LEU A 167 -4.70 3.59 -0.69
CA LEU A 167 -3.32 3.63 -1.15
C LEU A 167 -2.54 4.78 -0.50
N ALA A 168 -3.09 5.99 -0.45
CA ALA A 168 -2.44 7.13 0.17
C ALA A 168 -2.19 6.91 1.66
N ALA A 169 -3.14 6.28 2.38
CA ALA A 169 -2.96 5.94 3.78
C ALA A 169 -1.87 4.88 3.97
N GLU A 170 -1.89 3.80 3.18
CA GLU A 170 -0.86 2.74 3.24
C GLU A 170 0.54 3.27 2.92
N VAL A 171 0.67 4.09 1.88
CA VAL A 171 1.94 4.75 1.55
C VAL A 171 2.39 5.66 2.69
N THR A 172 1.47 6.43 3.28
CA THR A 172 1.77 7.27 4.45
C THR A 172 2.28 6.43 5.63
N ILE A 173 1.71 5.24 5.87
CA ILE A 173 2.16 4.32 6.92
C ILE A 173 3.58 3.81 6.63
N THR A 174 3.87 3.41 5.39
CA THR A 174 5.22 3.02 4.95
C THR A 174 6.21 4.17 5.14
N THR A 175 5.81 5.40 4.83
CA THR A 175 6.64 6.59 5.03
C THR A 175 6.88 6.92 6.51
N ILE A 176 5.87 6.80 7.39
CA ILE A 176 6.03 6.92 8.85
C ILE A 176 7.04 5.89 9.36
N LYS A 177 6.96 4.65 8.87
CA LYS A 177 7.91 3.60 9.22
C LYS A 177 9.33 3.97 8.79
N GLY A 178 9.52 4.37 7.53
CA GLY A 178 10.84 4.73 6.99
C GLY A 178 11.48 5.88 7.76
N PHE A 179 10.76 6.99 7.98
CA PHE A 179 11.27 8.08 8.81
C PHE A 179 11.40 7.72 10.29
N GLY A 180 10.60 6.76 10.75
CA GLY A 180 10.77 6.06 12.01
C GLY A 180 12.16 5.47 12.15
N ASP A 181 12.53 4.62 11.20
CA ASP A 181 13.80 3.91 11.14
C ASP A 181 15.00 4.88 10.94
N ASP A 182 14.79 6.02 10.26
CA ASP A 182 15.77 7.13 10.12
C ASP A 182 15.87 8.06 11.35
N TRP A 183 15.07 7.83 12.40
CA TRP A 183 14.94 8.71 13.56
C TRP A 183 14.56 10.17 13.21
N ASN A 184 13.87 10.36 12.09
CA ASN A 184 13.43 11.67 11.61
C ASN A 184 12.06 12.04 12.19
N TYR A 185 12.09 12.57 13.42
CA TYR A 185 10.88 12.91 14.18
C TYR A 185 9.96 13.91 13.47
N GLU A 186 10.52 14.97 12.88
CA GLU A 186 9.71 16.02 12.25
C GLU A 186 8.95 15.47 11.03
N LYS A 187 9.60 14.63 10.22
CA LYS A 187 8.94 13.97 9.09
C LYS A 187 7.92 12.93 9.54
N THR A 188 8.25 12.10 10.53
CA THR A 188 7.32 11.15 11.12
C THR A 188 6.05 11.86 11.61
N LYS A 189 6.19 13.02 12.26
CA LYS A 189 5.08 13.84 12.73
C LYS A 189 4.29 14.52 11.60
N GLU A 190 4.95 14.95 10.53
CA GLU A 190 4.29 15.48 9.34
C GLU A 190 3.36 14.42 8.73
N PHE A 191 3.86 13.20 8.54
CA PHE A 191 3.09 12.10 7.96
C PHE A 191 2.03 11.52 8.93
N ASP A 192 2.25 11.54 10.25
CA ASP A 192 1.19 11.32 11.27
C ASP A 192 -0.03 12.21 10.97
N ILE A 193 0.20 13.52 10.82
CA ILE A 193 -0.88 14.50 10.59
C ILE A 193 -1.59 14.20 9.25
N ILE A 194 -0.82 13.86 8.20
CA ILE A 194 -1.37 13.48 6.90
C ILE A 194 -2.25 12.23 7.04
N LEU A 195 -1.79 11.20 7.75
CA LEU A 195 -2.55 9.96 7.95
C LEU A 195 -3.89 10.23 8.62
N LYS A 196 -3.90 11.02 9.69
CA LYS A 196 -5.13 11.37 10.43
C LYS A 196 -6.02 12.32 9.66
N GLY A 197 -5.48 13.10 8.72
CA GLY A 197 -6.24 13.88 7.75
C GLY A 197 -6.89 13.01 6.67
N LEU A 198 -6.16 12.01 6.17
CA LEU A 198 -6.67 11.02 5.23
C LEU A 198 -7.71 10.12 5.87
N LEU A 199 -7.55 9.75 7.15
CA LEU A 199 -8.44 8.85 7.88
C LEU A 199 -8.88 9.52 9.20
N PRO A 200 -9.79 10.51 9.17
CA PRO A 200 -10.23 11.16 10.40
C PRO A 200 -10.94 10.14 11.31
N PRO A 201 -10.49 9.96 12.57
CA PRO A 201 -11.03 8.95 13.49
C PRO A 201 -12.56 9.01 13.63
N SER A 202 -13.12 10.21 13.66
CA SER A 202 -14.56 10.45 13.79
C SER A 202 -15.39 10.12 12.54
N GLU A 203 -14.75 9.83 11.41
CA GLU A 203 -15.40 9.65 10.11
C GLU A 203 -15.22 8.25 9.53
N ILE A 204 -14.41 7.40 10.17
CA ILE A 204 -14.06 6.07 9.65
C ILE A 204 -14.62 4.94 10.52
N ASN A 205 -14.89 3.81 9.87
CA ASN A 205 -15.29 2.56 10.51
C ASN A 205 -14.82 1.37 9.65
N GLY A 206 -14.95 0.16 10.19
CA GLY A 206 -14.62 -1.08 9.49
C GLY A 206 -13.21 -1.04 8.88
N PHE A 207 -13.12 -1.35 7.59
CA PHE A 207 -11.85 -1.45 6.85
C PHE A 207 -10.94 -0.21 7.00
N LEU A 208 -11.49 1.01 6.85
CA LEU A 208 -10.67 2.23 6.98
C LEU A 208 -10.17 2.45 8.41
N ALA A 209 -10.96 2.06 9.42
CA ALA A 209 -10.50 2.09 10.80
C ALA A 209 -9.38 1.07 11.05
N GLY A 210 -9.43 -0.09 10.38
CA GLY A 210 -8.34 -1.08 10.37
C GLY A 210 -7.03 -0.50 9.85
N ILE A 211 -7.06 0.22 8.72
CA ILE A 211 -5.87 0.90 8.16
C ILE A 211 -5.34 1.96 9.14
N LEU A 212 -6.21 2.76 9.76
CA LEU A 212 -5.75 3.74 10.74
C LEU A 212 -5.09 3.05 11.94
N ILE A 213 -5.67 1.98 12.49
CA ILE A 213 -5.07 1.23 13.60
C ILE A 213 -3.70 0.66 13.23
N LYS A 214 -3.54 0.13 12.00
CA LYS A 214 -2.24 -0.30 11.47
C LYS A 214 -1.22 0.84 11.54
N GLY A 215 -1.60 2.03 11.06
CA GLY A 215 -0.72 3.20 11.09
C GLY A 215 -0.39 3.67 12.51
N LEU A 216 -1.36 3.70 13.42
CA LEU A 216 -1.13 4.06 14.83
C LEU A 216 -0.18 3.06 15.52
N ALA A 217 -0.24 1.77 15.18
CA ALA A 217 0.70 0.79 15.71
C ALA A 217 2.14 1.03 15.24
N VAL A 218 2.32 1.46 13.98
CA VAL A 218 3.62 1.87 13.41
C VAL A 218 4.11 3.16 14.09
N GLU A 219 3.25 4.16 14.25
CA GLU A 219 3.58 5.40 14.98
C GLU A 219 4.03 5.14 16.42
N ILE A 220 3.37 4.23 17.15
CA ILE A 220 3.78 3.87 18.53
C ILE A 220 5.21 3.32 18.53
N ASN A 221 5.56 2.49 17.55
CA ASN A 221 6.91 1.96 17.45
C ASN A 221 7.93 3.06 17.10
N ALA A 222 7.64 3.85 16.07
CA ALA A 222 8.53 4.93 15.61
C ALA A 222 8.78 5.97 16.71
N TYR A 223 7.73 6.44 17.40
CA TYR A 223 7.90 7.38 18.51
C TYR A 223 8.59 6.75 19.72
N GLY A 224 8.40 5.46 19.97
CA GLY A 224 9.12 4.75 21.01
C GLY A 224 10.62 4.71 20.74
N ASP A 225 11.00 4.34 19.52
CA ASP A 225 12.39 4.26 19.09
C ASP A 225 13.10 5.61 19.16
N MET A 226 12.40 6.68 18.78
CA MET A 226 12.87 8.07 18.94
C MET A 226 12.80 8.60 20.38
N HIS A 227 12.31 7.82 21.34
CA HIS A 227 12.09 8.23 22.74
C HIS A 227 11.12 9.42 22.92
N GLU A 228 10.18 9.58 21.99
CA GLU A 228 9.15 10.63 21.95
C GLU A 228 7.87 10.18 22.67
N PHE A 229 7.99 9.86 23.96
CA PHE A 229 6.93 9.22 24.76
C PHE A 229 5.63 10.03 24.87
N SER A 230 5.69 11.36 24.73
CA SER A 230 4.47 12.19 24.71
C SER A 230 3.62 11.90 23.48
N SER A 231 4.26 11.73 22.32
CA SER A 231 3.61 11.39 21.06
C SER A 231 3.12 9.94 21.10
N LEU A 232 3.94 9.01 21.59
CA LEU A 232 3.56 7.61 21.82
C LEU A 232 2.28 7.50 22.67
N LYS A 233 2.24 8.14 23.85
CA LYS A 233 1.07 8.12 24.76
C LYS A 233 -0.18 8.66 24.08
N ARG A 234 -0.05 9.74 23.30
CA ARG A 234 -1.17 10.34 22.56
C ARG A 234 -1.70 9.38 21.49
N THR A 235 -0.81 8.77 20.71
CA THR A 235 -1.18 7.79 19.68
C THR A 235 -1.84 6.56 20.29
N LEU A 236 -1.30 6.02 21.39
CA LEU A 236 -1.91 4.90 22.10
C LEU A 236 -3.32 5.21 22.63
N ARG A 237 -3.54 6.42 23.17
CA ARG A 237 -4.87 6.86 23.61
C ARG A 237 -5.86 6.87 22.45
N LEU A 238 -5.49 7.48 21.32
CA LEU A 238 -6.33 7.48 20.13
C LEU A 238 -6.63 6.07 19.63
N MET A 239 -5.63 5.18 19.63
CA MET A 239 -5.78 3.78 19.25
C MET A 239 -6.78 3.05 20.16
N ASN A 240 -6.75 3.31 21.47
CA ASN A 240 -7.70 2.76 22.43
C ASN A 240 -9.11 3.34 22.25
N GLU A 241 -9.24 4.64 21.98
CA GLU A 241 -10.52 5.29 21.71
C GLU A 241 -11.20 4.66 20.48
N LEU A 242 -10.45 4.50 19.38
CA LEU A 242 -10.92 3.82 18.18
C LEU A 242 -11.36 2.38 18.48
N TYR A 243 -10.57 1.60 19.22
CA TYR A 243 -10.97 0.25 19.63
C TYR A 243 -12.28 0.24 20.43
N LEU A 244 -12.53 1.23 21.27
CA LEU A 244 -13.76 1.28 22.09
C LEU A 244 -14.99 1.74 21.29
N GLU A 245 -14.81 2.54 20.25
CA GLU A 245 -15.90 3.06 19.42
C GLU A 245 -16.38 2.06 18.36
N GLN A 246 -15.53 1.11 17.94
CA GLN A 246 -15.91 0.07 16.99
C GLN A 246 -16.67 -1.08 17.70
N ASN A 247 -17.69 -1.59 17.03
CA ASN A 247 -18.51 -2.70 17.54
C ASN A 247 -18.27 -4.03 16.82
N ASP A 248 -17.64 -3.98 15.64
CA ASP A 248 -17.33 -5.12 14.80
C ASP A 248 -15.88 -4.99 14.35
N PHE A 249 -15.10 -6.05 14.53
CA PHE A 249 -13.68 -6.06 14.22
C PHE A 249 -13.41 -7.27 13.34
N ASP A 250 -12.73 -7.04 12.23
CA ASP A 250 -12.06 -8.13 11.55
C ASP A 250 -10.79 -8.53 12.32
N GLU A 251 -10.25 -9.69 11.93
CA GLU A 251 -9.06 -10.25 12.55
C GLU A 251 -7.85 -9.31 12.39
N GLU A 252 -7.69 -8.70 11.22
CA GLU A 252 -6.57 -7.81 10.90
C GLU A 252 -6.54 -6.56 11.81
N PHE A 253 -7.69 -5.93 12.05
CA PHE A 253 -7.82 -4.83 13.01
C PHE A 253 -7.32 -5.27 14.40
N LEU A 254 -7.78 -6.43 14.88
CA LEU A 254 -7.42 -6.91 16.22
C LEU A 254 -5.93 -7.24 16.32
N LEU A 255 -5.33 -7.76 15.25
CA LEU A 255 -3.90 -8.03 15.18
C LEU A 255 -3.08 -6.74 15.21
N HIS A 256 -3.47 -5.72 14.44
CA HIS A 256 -2.78 -4.43 14.47
C HIS A 256 -2.94 -3.72 15.82
N TYR A 257 -4.13 -3.74 16.41
CA TYR A 257 -4.35 -3.19 17.75
C TYR A 257 -3.49 -3.90 18.80
N SER A 258 -3.45 -5.23 18.77
CA SER A 258 -2.63 -6.03 19.67
C SER A 258 -1.13 -5.79 19.47
N SER A 259 -0.69 -5.61 18.23
CA SER A 259 0.70 -5.26 17.89
C SER A 259 1.09 -3.89 18.45
N GLY A 260 0.23 -2.88 18.28
CA GLY A 260 0.44 -1.55 18.87
C GLY A 260 0.55 -1.59 20.40
N LEU A 261 -0.25 -2.45 21.08
CA LEU A 261 -0.11 -2.67 22.51
C LEU A 261 1.22 -3.32 22.90
N VAL A 262 1.72 -4.29 22.13
CA VAL A 262 3.05 -4.88 22.36
C VAL A 262 4.14 -3.83 22.19
N ASN A 263 4.08 -3.00 21.15
CA ASN A 263 5.05 -1.91 20.96
C ASN A 263 5.03 -0.94 22.15
N ALA A 264 3.84 -0.59 22.65
CA ALA A 264 3.72 0.24 23.85
C ALA A 264 4.31 -0.43 25.10
N ILE A 265 4.08 -1.73 25.31
CA ILE A 265 4.67 -2.48 26.43
C ILE A 265 6.19 -2.42 26.38
N THR A 266 6.78 -2.68 25.21
CA THR A 266 8.23 -2.60 25.00
C THR A 266 8.76 -1.22 25.39
N TRP A 267 8.23 -0.16 24.77
CA TRP A 267 8.79 1.18 24.94
C TRP A 267 8.51 1.81 26.32
N PHE A 268 7.38 1.48 26.95
CA PHE A 268 7.18 1.84 28.36
C PHE A 268 8.08 1.06 29.31
N GLY A 269 8.39 -0.20 28.99
CA GLY A 269 9.38 -0.99 29.72
C GLY A 269 10.79 -0.39 29.63
N GLU A 270 11.24 -0.04 28.42
CA GLU A 270 12.53 0.62 28.17
C GLU A 270 12.65 1.98 28.87
N SER A 271 11.54 2.73 29.00
CA SER A 271 11.51 4.01 29.73
C SER A 271 11.20 3.90 31.22
N GLU A 272 11.07 2.67 31.74
CA GLU A 272 10.68 2.38 33.13
C GLU A 272 9.33 3.01 33.56
N ASP A 273 8.44 3.32 32.61
CA ASP A 273 7.07 3.78 32.87
C ASP A 273 6.14 2.58 33.10
N TYR A 274 6.42 1.85 34.18
CA TYR A 274 5.76 0.57 34.48
C TYR A 274 4.24 0.69 34.66
N ASP A 275 3.74 1.85 35.09
CA ASP A 275 2.30 2.07 35.21
C ASP A 275 1.62 2.00 33.84
N GLU A 276 2.15 2.71 32.83
CA GLU A 276 1.62 2.69 31.46
C GLU A 276 1.87 1.34 30.78
N MET A 277 3.03 0.71 31.03
CA MET A 277 3.32 -0.65 30.55
C MET A 277 2.26 -1.64 31.03
N MET A 278 1.89 -1.59 32.32
CA MET A 278 0.88 -2.47 32.89
C MET A 278 -0.52 -2.17 32.37
N VAL A 279 -0.85 -0.92 32.08
CA VAL A 279 -2.11 -0.56 31.40
C VAL A 279 -2.18 -1.20 30.01
N ALA A 280 -1.12 -1.09 29.21
CA ALA A 280 -1.06 -1.70 27.88
C ALA A 280 -1.16 -3.24 27.94
N LEU A 281 -0.48 -3.89 28.88
CA LEU A 281 -0.56 -5.33 29.10
C LEU A 281 -1.96 -5.78 29.53
N ASN A 282 -2.63 -5.03 30.40
CA ASN A 282 -4.01 -5.32 30.82
C ASN A 282 -5.00 -5.20 29.66
N ASN A 283 -4.83 -4.21 28.79
CA ASN A 283 -5.62 -4.07 27.57
C ASN A 283 -5.38 -5.27 26.64
N LEU A 284 -4.11 -5.68 26.44
CA LEU A 284 -3.76 -6.82 25.59
C LEU A 284 -4.32 -8.14 26.13
N SER A 285 -4.27 -8.34 27.45
CA SER A 285 -4.91 -9.47 28.13
C SER A 285 -6.42 -9.49 27.89
N SER A 286 -7.07 -8.33 28.00
CA SER A 286 -8.51 -8.19 27.77
C SER A 286 -8.90 -8.55 26.34
N VAL A 287 -8.11 -8.14 25.34
CA VAL A 287 -8.31 -8.52 23.93
C VAL A 287 -8.18 -10.05 23.76
N SER A 288 -7.12 -10.65 24.30
CA SER A 288 -6.88 -12.10 24.21
C SER A 288 -7.99 -12.94 24.86
N LEU A 289 -8.54 -12.48 25.99
CA LEU A 289 -9.67 -13.14 26.66
C LEU A 289 -10.98 -12.97 25.89
N LYS A 290 -11.20 -11.81 25.26
CA LYS A 290 -12.41 -11.51 24.49
C LYS A 290 -12.47 -12.29 23.17
N TYR A 291 -11.32 -12.53 22.54
CA TYR A 291 -11.21 -13.23 21.25
C TYR A 291 -10.34 -14.49 21.36
N PRO A 292 -10.79 -15.50 22.13
CA PRO A 292 -9.97 -16.68 22.42
C PRO A 292 -9.76 -17.59 21.19
N ASP A 293 -10.56 -17.44 20.14
CA ASP A 293 -10.47 -18.30 18.95
C ASP A 293 -9.40 -17.83 17.95
N ILE A 294 -8.86 -16.61 18.10
CA ILE A 294 -7.78 -16.06 17.26
C ILE A 294 -6.44 -16.41 17.93
N ILE A 295 -5.74 -17.42 17.39
CA ILE A 295 -4.53 -17.96 18.00
C ILE A 295 -3.38 -16.97 17.98
N GLU A 296 -3.31 -16.14 16.95
CA GLU A 296 -2.33 -15.09 16.75
C GLU A 296 -2.40 -14.05 17.87
N ILE A 297 -3.60 -13.66 18.34
CA ILE A 297 -3.76 -12.74 19.48
C ILE A 297 -3.22 -13.37 20.77
N LYS A 298 -3.40 -14.68 20.98
CA LYS A 298 -2.82 -15.37 22.15
C LYS A 298 -1.30 -15.40 22.11
N ILE A 299 -0.72 -15.60 20.92
CA ILE A 299 0.73 -15.53 20.71
C ILE A 299 1.22 -14.11 21.02
N THR A 300 0.53 -13.08 20.49
CA THR A 300 0.85 -11.68 20.75
C THR A 300 0.76 -11.33 22.24
N TYR A 301 -0.28 -11.81 22.95
CA TYR A 301 -0.38 -11.65 24.40
C TYR A 301 0.77 -12.34 25.14
N ALA A 302 1.11 -13.58 24.80
CA ALA A 302 2.22 -14.29 25.42
C ALA A 302 3.55 -13.55 25.22
N ASN A 303 3.76 -12.98 24.03
CA ASN A 303 4.93 -12.14 23.73
C ASN A 303 4.95 -10.86 24.57
N GLY A 304 3.84 -10.12 24.62
CA GLY A 304 3.74 -8.91 25.44
C GLY A 304 3.94 -9.20 26.94
N LEU A 305 3.39 -10.29 27.45
CA LEU A 305 3.60 -10.73 28.83
C LEU A 305 5.07 -11.07 29.11
N ARG A 306 5.74 -11.77 28.18
CA ARG A 306 7.18 -12.05 28.31
C ARG A 306 7.99 -10.76 28.40
N ILE A 307 7.75 -9.81 27.50
CA ILE A 307 8.46 -8.51 27.48
C ILE A 307 8.25 -7.77 28.81
N ALA A 308 7.01 -7.67 29.29
CA ALA A 308 6.72 -7.03 30.56
C ALA A 308 7.43 -7.71 31.74
N LEU A 309 7.48 -9.06 31.76
CA LEU A 309 8.20 -9.81 32.78
C LEU A 309 9.72 -9.60 32.70
N ASP A 310 10.29 -9.48 31.50
CA ASP A 310 11.71 -9.21 31.32
C ASP A 310 12.07 -7.83 31.93
N HIS A 311 11.27 -6.78 31.68
CA HIS A 311 11.48 -5.46 32.28
C HIS A 311 11.21 -5.43 33.80
N CYS A 312 10.18 -6.15 34.30
CA CYS A 312 9.95 -6.26 35.74
C CYS A 312 11.01 -7.12 36.45
N GLY A 313 11.61 -8.08 35.76
CA GLY A 313 12.64 -8.99 36.27
C GLY A 313 14.03 -8.36 36.35
N ILE A 314 14.27 -7.25 35.63
CA ILE A 314 15.46 -6.40 35.79
C ILE A 314 15.44 -5.64 37.14
N MET A 315 14.36 -5.72 37.93
CA MET A 315 14.37 -5.35 39.35
C MET A 315 15.11 -6.38 40.23
N GLU A 316 16.33 -6.80 39.85
CA GLU A 316 17.24 -7.53 40.74
C GLU A 316 18.08 -6.52 41.56
N ASP A 317 17.76 -6.49 42.87
CA ASP A 317 18.49 -6.00 44.07
C ASP A 317 18.97 -4.54 44.18
#